data_AF-A0A562TVG4-F1
#
_entry.id   AF-A0A562TVG4-F1
#
_cell.length_a   1.000
_cell.length_b   1.000
_cell.length_c   1.000
_cell.angle_alpha   90.00
_cell.angle_beta   90.00
_cell.angle_gamma   90.00
#
_symmetry.space_group_name_H-M   'P 1'
#
loop_
_entity.id
_entity.type
_entity.pdbx_description
1 polymer ?
#
loop_
_entity_poly.entity_id
_entity_poly.type
_entity_poly.pdbx_seq_one_letter_code
_entity_poly.pdbx_strand_id
1 'polypeptide(L)'
;MFKTVKSKFKAVKCAFTNHIPYTAKQQALLKTLMFAAMLVAADSAFSQDGNAGIQSATTMIQGYFDTGCTLMYAIGAVVGIVGAIKVFNKWNAGEPDTNKVAAAWFGSCIFLVVVATVIKSFFGVS
;
A
#
# COMPACT_ATOMS: atom_id res chain seq x y z
N MET A 1 -17.57 -23.51 24.76
CA MET A 1 -16.56 -22.47 24.44
C MET A 1 -16.96 -21.07 24.93
N PHE A 2 -18.15 -20.56 24.60
CA PHE A 2 -18.62 -19.23 25.04
C PHE A 2 -18.78 -19.02 26.57
N LYS A 3 -19.09 -20.08 27.33
CA LYS A 3 -19.22 -19.99 28.80
C LYS A 3 -17.89 -19.71 29.50
N THR A 4 -16.78 -20.20 28.95
CA THR A 4 -15.41 -20.00 29.49
C THR A 4 -14.94 -18.55 29.33
N VAL A 5 -15.34 -17.90 28.23
CA VAL A 5 -14.99 -16.50 27.94
C VAL A 5 -15.74 -15.53 28.87
N LYS A 6 -17.03 -15.78 29.15
CA LYS A 6 -17.80 -14.99 30.12
C LYS A 6 -17.26 -15.10 31.55
N SER A 7 -16.79 -16.29 31.96
CA SER A 7 -16.19 -16.51 33.29
C SER A 7 -14.89 -15.70 33.44
N LYS A 8 -14.03 -15.73 32.41
CA LYS A 8 -12.79 -14.93 32.39
C LYS A 8 -13.05 -13.43 32.40
N PHE A 9 -14.08 -12.95 31.69
CA PHE A 9 -14.48 -11.54 31.72
C PHE A 9 -15.01 -11.10 33.09
N LYS A 10 -15.74 -11.96 33.81
CA LYS A 10 -16.22 -11.66 35.17
C LYS A 10 -15.07 -11.58 36.17
N ALA A 11 -14.07 -12.46 36.03
CA ALA A 11 -12.84 -12.43 36.84
C ALA A 11 -12.01 -11.16 36.60
N VAL A 12 -11.88 -10.71 35.34
CA VAL A 12 -11.20 -9.46 34.99
C VAL A 12 -11.94 -8.23 35.53
N LYS A 13 -13.27 -8.24 35.50
CA LYS A 13 -14.09 -7.15 36.07
C LYS A 13 -13.99 -7.08 37.60
N CYS A 14 -13.91 -8.22 38.29
CA CYS A 14 -13.62 -8.26 39.73
C CYS A 14 -12.19 -7.77 40.06
N ALA A 15 -11.20 -7.99 39.18
CA ALA A 15 -9.84 -7.47 39.37
C ALA A 15 -9.77 -5.94 39.19
N PHE A 16 -10.51 -5.37 38.23
CA PHE A 16 -10.51 -3.93 37.96
C PHE A 16 -11.40 -3.11 38.92
N THR A 17 -12.41 -3.73 39.54
CA THR A 17 -13.24 -3.14 40.61
C THR A 17 -12.64 -3.33 42.01
N ASN A 18 -11.49 -4.00 42.15
CA ASN A 18 -10.68 -3.80 43.35
C ASN A 18 -10.05 -2.41 43.25
N HIS A 19 -10.74 -1.43 43.80
CA HIS A 19 -10.24 -0.11 44.09
C HIS A 19 -8.94 -0.30 44.89
N ILE A 20 -7.77 -0.30 44.23
CA ILE A 20 -6.51 -0.32 44.96
C ILE A 20 -6.57 0.94 45.84
N PRO A 21 -6.43 0.83 47.17
CA PRO A 21 -6.47 1.97 48.07
C PRO A 21 -5.19 2.80 47.89
N TYR A 22 -5.01 3.40 46.72
CA TYR A 22 -4.02 4.42 46.50
C TYR A 22 -4.51 5.66 47.23
N THR A 23 -3.85 5.94 48.34
CA THR A 23 -4.03 7.17 49.12
C THR A 23 -3.89 8.39 48.20
N ALA A 24 -4.58 9.49 48.50
CA ALA A 24 -4.62 10.68 47.63
C ALA A 24 -3.21 11.19 47.21
N LYS A 25 -2.20 10.97 48.05
CA LYS A 25 -0.79 11.29 47.76
C LYS A 25 -0.19 10.39 46.66
N GLN A 26 -0.51 9.10 46.65
CA GLN A 26 -0.06 8.15 45.62
C GLN A 26 -0.75 8.40 44.27
N GLN A 27 -2.02 8.83 44.29
CA GLN A 27 -2.73 9.22 43.06
C GLN A 27 -2.16 10.49 42.44
N ALA A 28 -1.76 11.47 43.27
CA ALA A 28 -1.06 12.66 42.78
C ALA A 28 0.30 12.29 42.18
N LEU A 29 1.07 11.42 42.83
CA LEU A 29 2.37 10.96 42.34
C LEU A 29 2.26 10.22 40.99
N LEU A 30 1.27 9.33 40.85
CA LEU A 30 1.04 8.59 39.61
C LEU A 30 0.66 9.52 38.45
N LYS A 31 -0.22 10.51 38.70
CA LYS A 31 -0.60 11.52 37.70
C LYS A 31 0.59 12.37 37.28
N THR A 32 1.43 12.80 38.23
CA THR A 32 2.65 13.56 37.94
C THR A 32 3.65 12.72 37.14
N LEU A 33 3.81 11.43 37.46
CA LEU A 33 4.67 10.52 36.70
C LEU A 33 4.18 10.29 35.27
N MET A 34 2.87 10.11 35.06
CA MET A 34 2.29 9.99 33.72
C MET A 34 2.43 11.28 32.90
N PHE A 35 2.26 12.45 33.54
CA PHE A 35 2.47 13.75 32.90
C PHE A 35 3.94 13.98 32.53
N ALA A 36 4.88 13.62 33.42
CA ALA A 36 6.31 13.68 33.16
C ALA A 36 6.73 12.72 32.02
N ALA A 37 6.15 11.52 31.96
CA ALA A 37 6.40 10.57 30.87
C ALA A 37 5.91 11.10 29.52
N MET A 38 4.78 11.82 29.47
CA MET A 38 4.31 12.50 28.26
C MET A 38 5.22 13.66 27.84
N LEU A 39 5.79 14.41 28.78
CA LEU A 39 6.72 15.50 28.47
C LEU A 39 8.02 14.99 27.85
N VAL A 40 8.57 13.87 28.32
CA VAL A 40 9.76 13.24 27.71
C VAL A 40 9.44 12.61 26.35
N ALA A 41 8.21 12.13 26.14
CA ALA A 41 7.77 11.65 24.83
C ALA A 41 7.57 12.78 23.80
N ALA A 42 7.32 14.02 24.25
CA ALA A 42 7.15 15.18 23.37
C ALA A 42 8.46 15.63 22.71
N ASP A 43 9.63 15.33 23.30
CA ASP A 43 10.93 15.58 22.66
C ASP A 43 11.14 14.72 21.40
N SER A 44 10.46 13.58 21.28
CA SER A 44 10.50 12.76 20.05
C SER A 44 9.66 13.34 18.90
N ALA A 45 8.94 14.43 19.14
CA ALA A 45 8.31 15.25 18.11
C ALA A 45 9.24 16.36 17.61
N PHE A 46 10.56 16.10 17.55
CA PHE A 46 11.42 16.81 16.59
C PHE A 46 10.70 16.77 15.24
N SER A 47 10.46 17.96 14.68
CA SER A 47 9.86 18.15 13.36
C SER A 47 10.31 17.03 12.43
N GLN A 48 9.41 16.13 12.07
CA GLN A 48 9.65 15.29 10.89
C GLN A 48 9.76 16.30 9.77
N ASP A 49 11.00 16.58 9.36
CA ASP A 49 11.28 17.52 8.29
C ASP A 49 10.46 17.04 7.11
N GLY A 50 9.48 17.85 6.69
CA GLY A 50 8.58 17.47 5.61
C GLY A 50 9.36 17.09 4.36
N ASN A 51 10.54 17.70 4.18
CA ASN A 51 11.49 17.34 3.14
C ASN A 51 12.09 15.94 3.36
N ALA A 52 12.48 15.57 4.58
CA ALA A 52 12.96 14.22 4.89
C ALA A 52 11.89 13.14 4.66
N GLY A 53 10.62 13.43 4.99
CA GLY A 53 9.49 12.56 4.67
C GLY A 53 9.27 12.40 3.17
N ILE A 54 9.33 13.51 2.40
CA ILE A 54 9.21 13.50 0.93
C ILE A 54 10.36 12.73 0.27
N GLN A 55 11.60 12.90 0.75
CA GLN A 55 12.76 12.19 0.23
C GLN A 55 12.67 10.67 0.50
N SER A 56 12.23 10.29 1.70
CA SER A 56 12.00 8.88 2.06
C SER A 56 10.89 8.25 1.21
N ALA A 57 9.76 8.95 1.03
CA ALA A 57 8.67 8.50 0.17
C ALA A 57 9.11 8.37 -1.29
N THR A 58 9.88 9.33 -1.81
CA THR A 58 10.42 9.29 -3.18
C THR A 58 11.31 8.07 -3.38
N THR A 59 12.18 7.77 -2.41
CA THR A 59 13.07 6.58 -2.45
C THR A 59 12.27 5.28 -2.44
N MET A 60 11.20 5.20 -1.64
CA MET A 60 10.32 4.02 -1.64
C MET A 60 9.62 3.84 -2.99
N ILE A 61 9.07 4.92 -3.58
CA ILE A 61 8.40 4.84 -4.88
C ILE A 61 9.40 4.43 -5.97
N GLN A 62 10.64 4.96 -5.94
CA GLN A 62 11.76 4.53 -6.79
C GLN A 62 12.05 3.04 -6.69
N GLY A 63 12.12 2.50 -5.47
CA GLY A 63 12.32 1.06 -5.25
C GLY A 63 11.20 0.17 -5.81
N TYR A 64 9.97 0.68 -5.92
CA TYR A 64 8.85 -0.08 -6.49
C TYR A 64 8.72 0.03 -8.01
N PHE A 65 9.35 1.02 -8.65
CA PHE A 65 9.19 1.24 -10.09
C PHE A 65 9.68 0.07 -10.94
N ASP A 66 10.77 -0.62 -10.57
CA ASP A 66 11.29 -1.72 -11.39
C ASP A 66 10.39 -2.97 -11.35
N THR A 67 9.94 -3.34 -10.14
CA THR A 67 8.94 -4.40 -9.95
C THR A 67 7.61 -4.03 -10.62
N GLY A 68 7.20 -2.76 -10.53
CA GLY A 68 6.00 -2.25 -11.20
C GLY A 68 6.09 -2.31 -12.73
N CYS A 69 7.24 -1.98 -13.30
CA CYS A 69 7.48 -2.10 -14.74
C CYS A 69 7.44 -3.55 -15.20
N THR A 70 8.07 -4.47 -14.45
CA THR A 70 8.03 -5.91 -14.74
C THR A 70 6.60 -6.44 -14.74
N LEU A 71 5.78 -6.02 -13.77
CA LEU A 71 4.36 -6.37 -13.74
C LEU A 71 3.61 -5.81 -14.96
N MET A 72 3.88 -4.57 -15.37
CA MET A 72 3.25 -3.97 -16.55
C MET A 72 3.62 -4.71 -17.84
N TYR A 73 4.87 -5.13 -18.00
CA TYR A 73 5.29 -5.96 -19.13
C TYR A 73 4.59 -7.32 -19.13
N ALA A 74 4.45 -7.95 -17.96
CA ALA A 74 3.73 -9.22 -17.83
C ALA A 74 2.25 -9.08 -18.23
N ILE A 75 1.56 -8.04 -17.76
CA ILE A 75 0.16 -7.77 -18.14
C ILE A 75 0.05 -7.43 -19.62
N GLY A 76 0.96 -6.60 -20.14
CA GLY A 76 1.02 -6.23 -21.56
C GLY A 76 1.19 -7.46 -22.46
N ALA A 77 2.01 -8.42 -22.06
CA ALA A 77 2.20 -9.68 -22.77
C ALA A 77 0.90 -10.52 -22.80
N VAL A 78 0.22 -10.66 -21.66
CA VAL A 78 -1.04 -11.43 -21.58
C VAL A 78 -2.13 -10.80 -22.45
N VAL A 79 -2.33 -9.48 -22.33
CA VAL A 79 -3.34 -8.75 -23.12
C VAL A 79 -2.98 -8.76 -24.61
N GLY A 80 -1.68 -8.70 -24.93
CA GLY A 80 -1.14 -8.85 -26.28
C GLY A 80 -1.37 -10.25 -26.89
N ILE A 81 -1.39 -11.31 -26.10
CA ILE A 81 -1.74 -12.64 -26.64
C ILE A 81 -3.25 -12.73 -26.89
N VAL A 82 -4.07 -12.25 -25.96
CA VAL A 82 -5.54 -12.30 -26.08
C VAL A 82 -6.05 -11.48 -27.27
N GLY A 83 -5.48 -10.29 -27.50
CA GLY A 83 -5.85 -9.46 -28.64
C GLY A 83 -5.45 -10.08 -29.99
N ALA A 84 -4.30 -10.78 -30.04
CA ALA A 84 -3.82 -11.45 -31.26
C ALA A 84 -4.79 -12.53 -31.69
N ILE A 85 -5.25 -13.35 -30.74
CA ILE A 85 -6.21 -14.43 -30.97
C ILE A 85 -7.52 -13.85 -31.52
N LYS A 86 -8.00 -12.72 -30.98
CA LYS A 86 -9.23 -12.05 -31.47
C LYS A 86 -9.08 -11.52 -32.89
N VAL A 87 -7.95 -10.88 -33.20
CA VAL A 87 -7.67 -10.37 -34.56
C VAL A 87 -7.55 -11.52 -35.55
N PHE A 88 -6.84 -12.60 -35.18
CA PHE A 88 -6.71 -13.80 -35.98
C PHE A 88 -8.07 -14.45 -36.27
N ASN A 89 -8.94 -14.58 -35.25
CA ASN A 89 -10.27 -15.12 -35.44
C ASN A 89 -11.12 -14.26 -36.39
N LYS A 90 -11.02 -12.92 -36.31
CA LYS A 90 -11.72 -12.02 -37.23
C LYS A 90 -11.19 -12.11 -38.67
N TRP A 91 -9.87 -12.28 -38.85
CA TRP A 91 -9.26 -12.49 -40.18
C TRP A 91 -9.74 -13.79 -40.81
N ASN A 92 -9.78 -14.88 -40.03
CA ASN A 92 -10.30 -16.16 -40.53
C ASN A 92 -11.82 -16.13 -40.79
N ALA A 93 -12.56 -15.24 -40.12
CA ALA A 93 -13.99 -15.05 -40.35
C ALA A 93 -14.31 -14.14 -41.56
N GLY A 94 -13.30 -13.51 -42.17
CA GLY A 94 -13.49 -12.63 -43.34
C GLY A 94 -14.17 -11.30 -43.03
N GLU A 95 -14.15 -10.84 -41.77
CA GLU A 95 -14.86 -9.63 -41.36
C GLU A 95 -14.18 -8.36 -41.94
N PRO A 96 -14.93 -7.45 -42.61
CA PRO A 96 -14.35 -6.27 -43.26
C PRO A 96 -13.70 -5.28 -42.27
N ASP A 97 -14.08 -5.31 -41.00
CA ASP A 97 -13.55 -4.46 -39.94
C ASP A 97 -12.25 -4.98 -39.30
N THR A 98 -11.73 -6.14 -39.75
CA THR A 98 -10.56 -6.77 -39.11
C THR A 98 -9.33 -5.88 -39.16
N ASN A 99 -9.07 -5.20 -40.28
CA ASN A 99 -7.89 -4.33 -40.40
C ASN A 99 -7.95 -3.13 -39.44
N LYS A 100 -9.15 -2.64 -39.15
CA LYS A 100 -9.36 -1.55 -38.17
C LYS A 100 -9.13 -2.05 -36.74
N VAL A 101 -9.63 -3.23 -36.41
CA VAL A 101 -9.39 -3.87 -35.10
C VAL A 101 -7.91 -4.26 -34.94
N ALA A 102 -7.28 -4.74 -36.02
CA ALA A 102 -5.87 -5.09 -36.10
C ALA A 102 -4.93 -3.86 -36.05
N ALA A 103 -5.37 -2.69 -36.49
CA ALA A 103 -4.61 -1.46 -36.29
C ALA A 103 -4.78 -0.93 -34.85
N ALA A 104 -6.01 -0.93 -34.34
CA ALA A 104 -6.33 -0.43 -33.00
C ALA A 104 -5.60 -1.22 -31.91
N TRP A 105 -5.60 -2.55 -32.00
CA TRP A 105 -4.96 -3.38 -30.96
C TRP A 105 -3.43 -3.27 -30.99
N PHE A 106 -2.82 -3.14 -32.17
CA PHE A 106 -1.37 -3.07 -32.33
C PHE A 106 -0.86 -1.72 -31.83
N GLY A 107 -1.62 -0.64 -32.10
CA GLY A 107 -1.39 0.68 -31.52
C GLY A 107 -1.44 0.66 -29.99
N SER A 108 -2.41 -0.05 -29.39
CA SER A 108 -2.48 -0.20 -27.93
C SER A 108 -1.30 -1.00 -27.35
N CYS A 109 -0.85 -2.07 -28.02
CA CYS A 109 0.30 -2.86 -27.58
C CYS A 109 1.60 -2.06 -27.60
N ILE A 110 1.88 -1.35 -28.70
CA ILE A 110 3.07 -0.49 -28.82
C ILE A 110 3.04 0.61 -27.76
N PHE A 111 1.88 1.24 -27.55
CA PHE A 111 1.71 2.29 -26.56
C PHE A 111 2.10 1.83 -25.15
N LEU A 112 1.66 0.65 -24.71
CA LEU A 112 2.02 0.12 -23.40
C LEU A 112 3.52 -0.10 -23.22
N VAL A 113 4.21 -0.59 -24.26
CA VAL A 113 5.68 -0.81 -24.24
C VAL A 113 6.43 0.51 -24.19
N VAL A 114 5.99 1.51 -24.97
CA VAL A 114 6.60 2.84 -24.97
C VAL A 114 6.42 3.49 -23.61
N VAL A 115 5.21 3.51 -23.05
CA VAL A 115 4.92 4.09 -21.73
C VAL A 115 5.78 3.46 -20.64
N ALA A 116 5.98 2.15 -20.63
CA ALA A 116 6.87 1.47 -19.68
C ALA A 116 8.31 2.00 -19.77
N THR A 117 8.77 2.27 -20.98
CA THR A 117 10.12 2.80 -21.24
C THR A 117 10.24 4.27 -20.86
N VAL A 118 9.22 5.10 -21.16
CA VAL A 118 9.25 6.53 -20.80
C VAL A 118 9.19 6.71 -19.28
N ILE A 119 8.41 5.89 -18.57
CA ILE A 119 8.38 5.91 -17.10
C ILE A 119 9.76 5.56 -16.54
N LYS A 120 10.41 4.48 -17.02
CA LYS A 120 11.81 4.20 -16.61
C LYS A 120 12.77 5.35 -16.92
N SER A 121 12.62 5.97 -18.10
CA SER A 121 13.46 7.09 -18.54
C SER A 121 13.28 8.36 -17.69
N PHE A 122 12.09 8.63 -17.17
CA PHE A 122 11.85 9.79 -16.30
C PHE A 122 12.41 9.60 -14.88
N PHE A 123 12.55 8.37 -14.40
CA PHE A 123 13.02 8.06 -13.05
C PHE A 123 14.50 7.62 -12.98
N GLY A 124 15.23 7.61 -14.10
CA GLY A 124 16.67 7.32 -14.12
C GLY A 124 17.04 5.87 -13.77
N VAL A 125 16.07 4.95 -13.83
CA VAL A 125 16.29 3.53 -13.53
C VAL A 125 16.68 2.84 -14.84
N SER A 126 17.97 2.91 -15.18
CA SER A 126 18.62 2.15 -16.26
C SER A 126 19.29 0.89 -15.72
#